data_AF-A0A8S4QZZ2-F1
#
_entry.id   AF-A0A8S4QZZ2-F1
#
_cell.length_a   1.000
_cell.length_b   1.000
_cell.length_c   1.000
_cell.angle_alpha   90.00
_cell.angle_beta   90.00
_cell.angle_gamma   90.00
#
_symmetry.space_group_name_H-M   'P 1'
#
loop_
_entity.id
_entity.type
_entity.pdbx_description
1 polymer ?
#
loop_
_entity_poly.entity_id
_entity_poly.type
_entity_poly.pdbx_seq_one_letter_code
_entity_poly.pdbx_strand_id
1 'polypeptide(L)'
;MILCGSKDDEYKTENFKKSYDETGVRLFKVEGTKLGVDMRAIQMQETADSLEEDDIFILETPSAVYVWSGKESSEQEQEAAKTAVTSLVGDDKEVIEINQGEEPEEFWEVLGGQPEENVEPSGWKFNANRRVTTPLSLTAVSVRPSGKIKYEELPPGFTQK
;
A
#
# COMPACT_ATOMS: atom_id res chain seq x y z
N MET A 1 7.54 -11.06 -4.85
CA MET A 1 6.56 -10.26 -4.08
C MET A 1 6.41 -10.90 -2.72
N ILE A 2 6.44 -10.10 -1.66
CA ILE A 2 6.16 -10.57 -0.30
C ILE A 2 4.73 -10.13 0.01
N LEU A 3 3.88 -11.08 0.39
CA LEU A 3 2.54 -10.77 0.86
C LEU A 3 2.59 -10.69 2.39
N CYS A 4 2.17 -9.56 2.96
CA CYS A 4 2.22 -9.29 4.38
C CYS A 4 0.83 -8.92 4.92
N GLY A 5 0.37 -9.60 5.97
CA GLY A 5 -0.81 -9.13 6.71
C GLY A 5 -1.62 -10.25 7.36
N SER A 6 -2.25 -9.90 8.48
CA SER A 6 -3.38 -10.59 9.10
C SER A 6 -4.37 -9.54 9.57
N LYS A 7 -5.67 -9.88 9.66
CA LYS A 7 -6.70 -8.99 10.23
C LYS A 7 -6.46 -8.67 11.72
N ASP A 8 -5.70 -9.51 12.40
CA ASP A 8 -5.18 -9.20 13.73
C ASP A 8 -4.03 -8.18 13.61
N ASP A 9 -4.03 -7.11 14.41
CA ASP A 9 -3.00 -6.06 14.57
C ASP A 9 -1.53 -6.54 14.79
N GLU A 10 -1.26 -7.82 14.61
CA GLU A 10 0.00 -8.50 14.82
C GLU A 10 0.70 -8.73 13.47
N TYR A 11 1.83 -8.05 13.25
CA TYR A 11 2.68 -8.26 12.06
C TYR A 11 3.13 -9.72 11.95
N LYS A 12 2.59 -10.47 10.97
CA LYS A 12 3.01 -11.84 10.63
C LYS A 12 3.57 -11.90 9.21
N THR A 13 4.76 -12.48 9.06
CA THR A 13 5.51 -12.58 7.79
C THR A 13 5.03 -13.70 6.87
N GLU A 14 4.07 -14.50 7.32
CA GLU A 14 3.41 -15.51 6.51
C GLU A 14 1.96 -15.08 6.34
N ASN A 15 1.56 -14.81 5.09
CA ASN A 15 0.16 -14.72 4.73
C ASN A 15 -0.52 -16.05 5.10
N PHE A 16 -1.15 -16.07 6.26
CA PHE A 16 -2.01 -17.16 6.67
C PHE A 16 -3.13 -17.25 5.64
N LYS A 17 -2.97 -18.14 4.67
CA LYS A 17 -4.03 -18.56 3.75
C LYS A 17 -5.30 -18.71 4.59
N LYS A 18 -6.27 -17.78 4.44
CA LYS A 18 -7.59 -17.75 5.09
C LYS A 18 -7.78 -16.85 6.32
N SER A 19 -7.28 -15.62 6.33
CA SER A 19 -7.95 -14.55 7.10
C SER A 19 -9.09 -13.96 6.25
N TYR A 20 -10.13 -14.75 5.99
CA TYR A 20 -11.38 -14.23 5.42
C TYR A 20 -12.24 -13.72 6.57
N ASP A 21 -12.87 -12.56 6.41
CA ASP A 21 -14.06 -12.25 7.21
C ASP A 21 -15.22 -13.19 6.80
N GLU A 22 -16.31 -13.24 7.56
CA GLU A 22 -17.48 -14.06 7.23
C GLU A 22 -18.03 -13.76 5.82
N THR A 23 -17.74 -12.57 5.28
CA THR A 23 -18.12 -12.10 3.95
C THR A 23 -17.27 -12.66 2.80
N GLY A 24 -16.08 -13.22 3.07
CA GLY A 24 -15.17 -13.71 2.04
C GLY A 24 -14.50 -12.60 1.20
N VAL A 25 -14.54 -11.35 1.66
CA VAL A 25 -13.94 -10.18 1.02
C VAL A 25 -12.57 -9.88 1.64
N ARG A 26 -11.59 -9.44 0.84
CA ARG A 26 -10.26 -9.01 1.31
C ARG A 26 -9.75 -7.85 0.47
N LEU A 27 -9.19 -6.82 1.11
CA LEU A 27 -8.51 -5.70 0.46
C LEU A 27 -6.99 -5.81 0.65
N PHE A 28 -6.21 -5.62 -0.42
CA PHE A 28 -4.75 -5.55 -0.37
C PHE A 28 -4.26 -4.27 -1.02
N LYS A 29 -3.36 -3.56 -0.35
CA LYS A 29 -2.60 -2.45 -0.90
C LYS A 29 -1.30 -2.97 -1.52
N VAL A 30 -1.04 -2.63 -2.78
CA VAL A 30 0.22 -2.93 -3.48
C VAL A 30 1.10 -1.69 -3.42
N GLU A 31 2.21 -1.79 -2.69
CA GLU A 31 3.18 -0.69 -2.57
C GLU A 31 4.62 -1.19 -2.79
N GLY A 32 5.46 -0.32 -3.34
CA GLY A 32 6.88 -0.57 -3.54
C GLY A 32 7.47 0.34 -4.61
N THR A 33 8.79 0.41 -4.68
CA THR A 33 9.48 1.24 -5.68
C THR A 33 9.97 0.46 -6.88
N LYS A 34 10.29 -0.82 -6.71
CA LYS A 34 10.85 -1.64 -7.79
C LYS A 34 10.41 -3.11 -7.71
N LEU A 35 9.88 -3.58 -8.84
CA LEU A 35 9.54 -4.99 -9.06
C LEU A 35 10.70 -5.92 -8.70
N GLY A 36 10.40 -6.93 -7.87
CA GLY A 36 11.37 -7.93 -7.44
C GLY A 36 12.35 -7.47 -6.35
N VAL A 37 12.29 -6.20 -5.90
CA VAL A 37 13.15 -5.69 -4.83
C VAL A 37 12.36 -5.47 -3.53
N ASP A 38 11.40 -4.56 -3.55
CA ASP A 38 10.67 -4.10 -2.35
C ASP A 38 9.14 -4.14 -2.51
N MET A 39 8.64 -4.57 -3.68
CA MET A 39 7.22 -4.73 -3.94
C MET A 39 6.55 -5.72 -2.98
N ARG A 40 5.54 -5.22 -2.27
CA ARG A 40 4.74 -5.97 -1.31
C ARG A 40 3.24 -5.70 -1.48
N ALA A 41 2.44 -6.72 -1.19
CA ALA A 41 1.00 -6.55 -1.02
C ALA A 41 0.66 -6.65 0.47
N ILE A 42 0.03 -5.62 1.02
CA ILE A 42 -0.33 -5.50 2.43
C ILE A 42 -1.83 -5.65 2.57
N GLN A 43 -2.31 -6.57 3.42
CA GLN A 43 -3.74 -6.65 3.70
C GLN A 43 -4.20 -5.43 4.49
N MET A 44 -5.28 -4.78 4.03
CA MET A 44 -5.87 -3.58 4.59
C MET A 44 -7.30 -3.86 5.09
N GLN A 45 -7.88 -2.91 5.82
CA GLN A 45 -9.30 -2.95 6.17
C GLN A 45 -10.17 -2.74 4.92
N GLU A 46 -11.27 -3.49 4.80
CA GLU A 46 -12.17 -3.45 3.64
C GLU A 46 -13.07 -2.20 3.66
N THR A 47 -12.47 -1.02 3.70
CA THR A 47 -13.17 0.28 3.81
C THR A 47 -12.72 1.22 2.69
N ALA A 48 -13.64 2.05 2.20
CA ALA A 48 -13.32 3.07 1.19
C ALA A 48 -12.23 4.06 1.63
N ASP A 49 -12.14 4.39 2.92
CA ASP A 49 -11.11 5.28 3.48
C ASP A 49 -9.68 4.72 3.40
N SER A 50 -9.54 3.41 3.14
CA SER A 50 -8.23 2.78 2.96
C SER A 50 -7.64 3.02 1.56
N LEU A 51 -8.44 3.48 0.59
CA LEU A 51 -7.97 3.76 -0.77
C LEU A 51 -7.16 5.07 -0.81
N GLU A 52 -6.02 5.03 -1.50
CA GLU A 52 -5.10 6.14 -1.64
C GLU A 52 -4.76 6.36 -3.12
N GLU A 53 -4.80 7.60 -3.59
CA GLU A 53 -4.63 7.93 -5.02
C GLU A 53 -3.22 7.62 -5.59
N ASP A 54 -2.21 7.49 -4.72
CA ASP A 54 -0.83 7.18 -5.09
C ASP A 54 -0.55 5.69 -5.34
N ASP A 55 -1.47 4.81 -4.92
CA ASP A 55 -1.22 3.38 -4.80
C ASP A 55 -2.27 2.55 -5.56
N ILE A 56 -2.02 1.24 -5.63
CA ILE A 56 -2.91 0.28 -6.29
C ILE A 56 -3.46 -0.69 -5.26
N PHE A 57 -4.74 -1.01 -5.40
CA PHE A 57 -5.46 -1.84 -4.46
C PHE A 57 -6.08 -3.04 -5.18
N ILE A 58 -6.08 -4.20 -4.50
CA ILE A 58 -6.68 -5.44 -4.96
C ILE A 58 -7.78 -5.80 -3.99
N LEU A 59 -9.02 -5.73 -4.46
CA LEU A 59 -10.20 -6.14 -3.71
C LEU A 59 -10.65 -7.51 -4.21
N GLU A 60 -10.38 -8.54 -3.43
CA GLU A 60 -10.88 -9.88 -3.71
C GLU A 60 -12.27 -10.05 -3.10
N THR A 61 -13.21 -10.48 -3.93
CA THR A 61 -14.54 -10.91 -3.50
C THR A 61 -14.75 -12.40 -3.81
N PRO A 62 -15.82 -13.02 -3.31
CA PRO A 62 -16.19 -14.37 -3.72
C PRO A 62 -16.46 -14.49 -5.23
N SER A 63 -16.97 -13.44 -5.87
CA SER A 63 -17.40 -13.44 -7.28
C SER A 63 -16.28 -13.05 -8.24
N ALA A 64 -15.55 -11.98 -7.94
CA ALA A 64 -14.55 -11.37 -8.82
C ALA A 64 -13.39 -10.74 -8.02
N VAL A 65 -12.33 -10.36 -8.73
CA VAL A 65 -11.20 -9.60 -8.19
C VAL A 65 -11.18 -8.23 -8.85
N TYR A 66 -11.24 -7.17 -8.07
CA TYR A 66 -11.10 -5.82 -8.58
C TYR A 66 -9.69 -5.31 -8.36
N VAL A 67 -9.08 -4.72 -9.38
CA VAL A 67 -7.80 -4.02 -9.31
C VAL A 67 -8.08 -2.54 -9.47
N TRP A 68 -8.09 -1.82 -8.35
CA TRP A 68 -8.30 -0.38 -8.33
C TRP A 68 -6.96 0.35 -8.47
N SER A 69 -6.86 1.24 -9.46
CA SER A 69 -5.67 2.03 -9.75
C SER A 69 -5.89 3.48 -9.36
N GLY A 70 -5.12 3.94 -8.37
CA GLY A 70 -5.05 5.34 -8.00
C GLY A 70 -4.52 6.20 -9.15
N LYS A 71 -4.93 7.47 -9.20
CA LYS A 71 -4.59 8.40 -10.27
C LYS A 71 -3.09 8.73 -10.36
N GLU A 72 -2.37 8.65 -9.24
CA GLU A 72 -0.92 8.89 -9.14
C GLU A 72 -0.10 7.58 -9.02
N SER A 73 -0.77 6.43 -9.20
CA SER A 73 -0.12 5.12 -9.21
C SER A 73 0.88 4.97 -10.37
N SER A 74 1.90 4.13 -10.15
CA SER A 74 2.96 3.88 -11.13
C SER A 74 2.69 2.63 -11.98
N GLU A 75 3.21 2.63 -13.21
CA GLU A 75 3.17 1.44 -14.08
C GLU A 75 3.83 0.21 -13.43
N GLN A 76 4.87 0.41 -12.61
CA GLN A 76 5.51 -0.70 -11.89
C GLN A 76 4.56 -1.33 -10.86
N GLU A 77 3.77 -0.54 -10.16
CA GLU A 77 2.75 -1.06 -9.24
C GLU A 77 1.65 -1.79 -10.00
N GLN A 78 1.27 -1.32 -11.20
CA GLN A 78 0.25 -2.00 -12.02
C GLN A 78 0.71 -3.40 -12.42
N GLU A 79 1.95 -3.54 -12.87
CA GLU A 79 2.55 -4.84 -13.16
C GLU A 79 2.69 -5.72 -11.90
N ALA A 80 3.02 -5.10 -10.76
CA ALA A 80 3.09 -5.80 -9.48
C ALA A 80 1.72 -6.32 -9.06
N ALA A 81 0.67 -5.51 -9.20
CA ALA A 81 -0.69 -5.87 -8.86
C ALA A 81 -1.19 -7.04 -9.71
N LYS A 82 -0.91 -7.05 -11.02
CA LYS A 82 -1.22 -8.20 -11.90
C LYS A 82 -0.55 -9.48 -11.40
N THR A 83 0.73 -9.39 -11.07
CA THR A 83 1.49 -10.53 -10.51
C THR A 83 0.93 -10.98 -9.16
N ALA A 84 0.49 -10.03 -8.32
CA ALA A 84 -0.13 -10.29 -7.03
C ALA A 84 -1.46 -11.02 -7.18
N VAL A 85 -2.33 -10.56 -8.10
CA VAL A 85 -3.63 -11.17 -8.38
C VAL A 85 -3.46 -12.62 -8.81
N THR A 86 -2.57 -12.90 -9.76
CA THR A 86 -2.25 -14.28 -10.19
C THR A 86 -1.76 -15.13 -9.02
N SER A 87 -0.99 -14.55 -8.09
CA SER A 87 -0.46 -15.27 -6.93
C SER A 87 -1.49 -15.49 -5.81
N LEU A 88 -2.43 -14.55 -5.65
CA LEU A 88 -3.44 -14.55 -4.58
C LEU A 88 -4.64 -15.43 -4.92
N VAL A 89 -5.11 -15.37 -6.16
CA VAL A 89 -6.40 -15.92 -6.58
C VAL A 89 -6.26 -17.00 -7.65
N GLY A 90 -5.15 -17.02 -8.40
CA GLY A 90 -4.99 -17.90 -9.57
C GLY A 90 -5.83 -17.45 -10.76
N ASP A 91 -6.00 -18.33 -11.76
CA ASP A 91 -6.76 -18.08 -12.99
C ASP A 91 -8.28 -18.36 -12.86
N ASP A 92 -8.77 -18.66 -11.66
CA ASP A 92 -10.16 -19.11 -11.44
C ASP A 92 -11.18 -17.97 -11.34
N LYS A 93 -10.77 -16.73 -11.09
CA LYS A 93 -11.69 -15.58 -10.93
C LYS A 93 -11.46 -14.51 -12.00
N GLU A 94 -12.55 -13.85 -12.38
CA GLU A 94 -12.50 -12.69 -13.27
C GLU A 94 -11.79 -11.52 -12.60
N VAL A 95 -10.91 -10.86 -13.35
CA VAL A 95 -10.14 -9.69 -12.91
C VAL A 95 -10.71 -8.45 -13.60
N ILE A 96 -11.17 -7.49 -12.82
CA ILE A 96 -11.80 -6.24 -13.27
C ILE A 96 -10.86 -5.09 -12.91
N GLU A 97 -10.34 -4.39 -13.91
CA GLU A 97 -9.52 -3.19 -13.70
C GLU A 97 -10.42 -1.96 -13.54
N ILE A 98 -10.20 -1.19 -12.48
CA ILE A 98 -10.95 0.03 -12.14
C ILE A 98 -9.96 1.17 -11.99
N ASN A 99 -10.23 2.32 -12.61
CA ASN A 99 -9.46 3.54 -12.39
C ASN A 99 -10.18 4.44 -11.37
N GLN A 100 -9.42 5.22 -10.61
CA GLN A 100 -9.98 6.21 -9.71
C GLN A 100 -10.92 7.19 -10.45
N GLY A 101 -12.16 7.30 -9.96
CA GLY A 101 -13.23 8.10 -10.57
C GLY A 101 -14.14 7.35 -11.55
N GLU A 102 -13.82 6.09 -11.87
CA GLU A 102 -14.62 5.20 -12.73
C GLU A 102 -15.17 3.99 -11.93
N GLU A 103 -15.27 4.11 -10.61
CA GLU A 103 -15.67 3.00 -9.74
C GLU A 103 -17.17 2.66 -9.89
N PRO A 104 -17.51 1.38 -10.17
CA PRO A 104 -18.90 0.94 -10.20
C PRO A 104 -19.53 0.93 -8.80
N GLU A 105 -20.84 1.04 -8.73
CA GLU A 105 -21.59 1.04 -7.45
C GLU A 105 -21.33 -0.24 -6.63
N GLU A 106 -21.24 -1.40 -7.30
CA GLU A 106 -20.94 -2.69 -6.67
C GLU A 106 -19.58 -2.68 -5.93
N PHE A 107 -18.58 -1.97 -6.46
CA PHE A 107 -17.28 -1.86 -5.79
C PHE A 107 -17.39 -1.14 -4.45
N TRP A 108 -18.20 -0.07 -4.40
CA TRP A 108 -18.45 0.66 -3.16
C TRP A 108 -19.32 -0.14 -2.18
N GLU A 109 -20.32 -0.86 -2.66
CA GLU A 109 -21.15 -1.73 -1.80
C GLU A 109 -20.29 -2.77 -1.05
N VAL A 110 -19.31 -3.35 -1.74
CA VAL A 110 -18.38 -4.33 -1.16
C VAL A 110 -17.47 -3.69 -0.08
N LEU A 111 -17.10 -2.41 -0.25
CA LEU A 111 -16.30 -1.66 0.73
C LEU A 111 -17.12 -1.00 1.84
N GLY A 112 -18.42 -1.32 1.94
CA GLY A 112 -19.31 -0.77 2.97
C GLY A 112 -19.87 0.61 2.66
N GLY A 113 -19.77 1.07 1.42
CA GLY A 113 -20.25 2.36 0.92
C GLY A 113 -19.15 3.24 0.34
N GLN A 114 -19.56 4.34 -0.30
CA GLN A 114 -18.64 5.40 -0.72
C GLN A 114 -18.03 6.07 0.52
N PRO A 115 -16.76 6.52 0.44
CA PRO A 115 -16.17 7.27 1.53
C PRO A 115 -16.97 8.56 1.70
N GLU A 116 -17.36 8.90 2.93
CA GLU A 116 -17.86 10.25 3.18
C GLU A 116 -16.77 11.23 2.73
N GLU A 117 -17.10 12.16 1.83
CA GLU A 117 -16.18 13.21 1.38
C GLU A 117 -15.61 13.90 2.63
N ASN A 118 -14.40 13.50 3.03
CA ASN A 118 -13.71 14.11 4.15
C ASN A 118 -13.32 15.51 3.71
N VAL A 119 -14.19 16.46 4.04
CA VAL A 119 -14.00 17.88 3.81
C VAL A 119 -12.72 18.30 4.52
N GLU A 120 -11.79 18.78 3.72
CA GLU A 120 -10.51 19.39 4.05
C GLU A 120 -9.34 18.44 4.36
N PRO A 121 -8.39 18.31 3.41
CA PRO A 121 -7.15 17.62 3.65
C PRO A 121 -6.32 18.44 4.64
N SER A 122 -6.35 18.04 5.91
CA SER A 122 -5.33 18.44 6.86
C SER A 122 -3.97 18.25 6.18
N GLY A 123 -3.19 19.34 6.09
CA GLY A 123 -2.03 19.46 5.19
C GLY A 123 -0.90 18.45 5.38
N TRP A 124 -1.04 17.50 6.31
CA TRP A 124 -0.12 16.39 6.50
C TRP A 124 -0.30 15.26 5.48
N LYS A 125 -1.50 15.06 4.89
CA LYS A 125 -1.68 14.06 3.82
C LYS A 125 -0.92 14.44 2.54
N PHE A 126 -0.81 15.73 2.22
CA PHE A 126 -0.05 16.22 1.05
C PHE A 126 1.48 16.04 1.15
N ASN A 127 2.01 15.70 2.32
CA ASN A 127 3.45 15.52 2.52
C ASN A 127 3.86 14.05 2.65
N ALA A 128 2.95 13.11 2.45
CA ALA A 128 3.25 11.69 2.44
C ALA A 128 3.38 11.15 1.00
N ASN A 129 4.09 11.87 0.12
CA ASN A 129 4.71 11.19 -1.01
C ASN A 129 5.76 10.24 -0.41
N ARG A 130 5.31 9.02 -0.07
CA ARG A 130 6.09 8.01 0.66
C ARG A 130 7.16 7.40 -0.24
N ARG A 131 7.04 7.62 -1.55
CA ARG A 131 8.20 7.59 -2.44
C ARG A 131 9.12 8.71 -2.00
N VAL A 132 10.08 8.34 -1.16
CA VAL A 132 11.22 9.17 -0.78
C VAL A 132 11.99 9.50 -2.07
N THR A 133 11.52 10.51 -2.80
CA THR A 133 12.22 11.14 -3.92
C THR A 133 13.30 12.08 -3.42
N THR A 134 13.32 12.34 -2.10
CA THR A 134 14.38 13.12 -1.48
C THR A 134 15.71 12.42 -1.70
N PRO A 135 16.74 13.15 -2.16
CA PRO A 135 18.06 12.59 -2.38
C PRO A 135 18.59 11.94 -1.10
N LEU A 136 19.31 10.82 -1.26
CA LEU A 136 19.89 10.06 -0.16
C LEU A 136 20.74 10.98 0.73
N SER A 137 20.29 11.24 1.96
CA SER A 137 21.03 12.01 2.96
C SER A 137 21.37 11.12 4.16
N LEU A 138 22.52 11.41 4.79
CA LEU A 138 22.99 10.67 5.96
C LEU A 138 23.11 11.65 7.11
N THR A 139 22.44 11.40 8.24
CA THR A 139 22.52 12.29 9.41
C THR A 139 23.29 11.61 10.53
N ALA A 140 24.40 12.21 10.95
CA ALA A 140 25.16 11.79 12.11
C ALA A 140 24.45 12.26 13.39
N VAL A 141 24.09 11.30 14.26
CA VAL A 141 23.51 11.56 15.58
C VAL A 141 24.58 11.34 16.64
N SER A 142 24.94 12.40 17.37
CA SER A 142 25.91 12.33 18.46
C SER A 142 25.25 12.60 19.80
N VAL A 143 25.33 11.64 20.72
CA VAL A 143 24.84 11.79 22.10
C VAL A 143 26.02 12.08 23.01
N ARG A 144 26.02 13.25 23.66
CA ARG A 144 27.03 13.56 24.69
C ARG A 144 26.61 12.95 26.03
N PRO A 145 27.57 12.58 26.90
CA PRO A 145 27.28 12.13 28.27
C PRO A 145 26.45 13.14 29.10
N SER A 146 26.45 14.42 28.71
CA SER A 146 25.61 15.47 29.28
C SER A 146 24.14 15.43 28.84
N GLY A 147 23.72 14.42 28.08
CA GLY A 147 22.34 14.25 27.59
C GLY A 147 22.00 15.12 26.36
N LYS A 148 22.95 15.91 25.84
CA LYS A 148 22.74 16.70 24.62
C LYS A 148 22.89 15.84 23.38
N ILE A 149 21.85 15.82 22.54
CA ILE A 149 21.86 15.19 21.22
C ILE A 149 22.18 16.27 20.18
N LYS A 150 23.15 15.99 19.30
CA LYS A 150 23.48 16.82 18.13
C LYS A 150 23.20 16.03 16.86
N TYR A 151 22.56 16.68 15.89
CA TYR A 151 22.34 16.17 14.54
C TYR A 151 23.26 16.93 13.59
N GLU A 152 23.91 16.22 12.67
CA GLU A 152 24.79 16.80 11.65
C GLU A 152 24.58 16.07 10.33
N GLU A 153 24.20 16.80 9.28
CA GLU A 153 24.00 16.23 7.95
C GLU A 153 25.34 16.01 7.26
N LEU A 154 25.59 14.78 6.84
CA LEU A 154 26.81 14.37 6.16
C LEU A 154 26.69 14.59 4.66
N PRO A 155 27.82 14.87 3.98
CA PRO A 155 27.81 15.16 2.55
C PRO A 155 27.32 13.96 1.73
N PRO A 156 26.70 14.21 0.56
CA PRO A 156 26.32 13.16 -0.36
C PRO A 156 27.56 12.37 -0.81
N GLY A 157 27.54 11.04 -0.66
CA GLY A 157 28.66 10.16 -1.01
C GLY A 157 29.64 9.83 0.12
N PHE A 158 29.28 10.08 1.39
CA PHE A 158 30.05 9.64 2.55
C PHE A 158 30.31 8.12 2.51
N THR A 159 31.57 7.71 2.68
CA THR A 159 31.96 6.30 2.82
C THR A 159 32.70 6.11 4.15
N GLN A 160 32.45 4.98 4.81
CA GLN A 160 33.24 4.59 5.97
C GLN A 160 34.61 4.10 5.48
N LYS A 161 35.70 4.70 6.00
CA LYS A 161 37.07 4.26 5.74
C LYS A 161 37.42 2.98 6.50
#